data_AF-B0C7W0-F1
#
_entry.id   AF-B0C7W0-F1
#
_cell.length_a   1.000
_cell.length_b   1.000
_cell.length_c   1.000
_cell.angle_alpha   90.00
_cell.angle_beta   90.00
_cell.angle_gamma   90.00
#
_symmetry.space_group_name_H-M   'P 1'
#
loop_
_entity.id
_entity.type
_entity.pdbx_description
1 polymer ?
#
loop_
_entity_poly.entity_id
_entity_poly.type
_entity_poly.pdbx_seq_one_letter_code
_entity_poly.pdbx_strand_id
1 'polypeptide(L)'
;MLKKIGLVAFLLVLGGGGWLAYTWQQVTHLPDWYTRPSTPETAPSTLLPAQVDEPAEIERLAFDLHQKVDRVLGTTASQTPEVQLTAQEFNQFVVTSLPVQARSPKVITSIKAMNTKIEAGQLQTGIVVDTSALPLDQLPSEYQATVKGLLQSFPVLQDKEIYVGVEGKPQIQQGKVVLGKDARLVVGNVRFSYADLRDRINLPSDLLDNPVNLQLGQLQIKDLNFQDQTVIVKGQAR
;
A
#
# COMPACT_ATOMS: atom_id res chain seq x y z
N MET A 1 -22.58 47.89 -17.25
CA MET A 1 -22.76 46.52 -16.71
C MET A 1 -21.56 45.59 -16.95
N LEU A 2 -20.77 45.80 -18.02
CA LEU A 2 -19.56 45.01 -18.33
C LEU A 2 -18.49 44.94 -17.20
N LYS A 3 -18.29 46.03 -16.46
CA LYS A 3 -17.30 46.09 -15.34
C LYS A 3 -17.64 45.15 -14.18
N LYS A 4 -18.92 44.86 -13.93
CA LYS A 4 -19.37 43.95 -12.87
C LYS A 4 -19.25 42.49 -13.30
N ILE A 5 -19.45 42.20 -14.59
CA ILE A 5 -19.28 40.87 -15.17
C ILE A 5 -17.80 40.47 -15.17
N GLY A 6 -16.89 41.40 -15.50
CA GLY A 6 -15.45 41.17 -15.41
C GLY A 6 -14.96 40.83 -14.00
N LEU A 7 -15.53 41.48 -12.97
CA LEU A 7 -15.17 41.22 -11.57
C LEU A 7 -15.65 39.82 -11.10
N VAL A 8 -16.87 39.42 -11.49
CA VAL A 8 -17.42 38.10 -11.15
C VAL A 8 -16.68 36.98 -11.88
N ALA A 9 -16.33 37.19 -13.16
CA ALA A 9 -15.51 36.26 -13.91
C ALA A 9 -14.10 36.12 -13.31
N PHE A 10 -13.48 37.23 -12.89
CA PHE A 10 -12.18 37.22 -12.23
C PHE A 10 -12.22 36.50 -10.87
N LEU A 11 -13.26 36.71 -10.07
CA LEU A 11 -13.46 35.99 -8.80
C LEU A 11 -13.73 34.50 -9.00
N LEU A 12 -14.46 34.11 -10.07
CA LEU A 12 -14.67 32.71 -10.43
C LEU A 12 -13.37 32.05 -10.91
N VAL A 13 -12.53 32.75 -11.66
CA VAL A 13 -11.23 32.24 -12.11
C VAL A 13 -10.24 32.14 -10.95
N LEU A 14 -10.20 33.11 -10.05
CA LEU A 14 -9.35 33.05 -8.85
C LEU A 14 -9.82 31.97 -7.86
N GLY A 15 -11.13 31.89 -7.61
CA GLY A 15 -11.72 30.86 -6.74
C GLY A 15 -11.58 29.46 -7.31
N GLY A 16 -11.91 29.29 -8.60
CA GLY A 16 -11.79 28.00 -9.30
C GLY A 16 -10.34 27.57 -9.51
N GLY A 17 -9.47 28.50 -9.89
CA GLY A 17 -8.04 28.24 -10.07
C GLY A 17 -7.33 27.90 -8.77
N GLY A 18 -7.66 28.60 -7.68
CA GLY A 18 -7.13 28.28 -6.35
C GLY A 18 -7.58 26.90 -5.84
N TRP A 19 -8.84 26.54 -6.07
CA TRP A 19 -9.35 25.21 -5.70
C TRP A 19 -8.71 24.07 -6.50
N LEU A 20 -8.52 24.25 -7.82
CA LEU A 20 -7.80 23.31 -8.66
C LEU A 20 -6.33 23.16 -8.24
N ALA A 21 -5.63 24.25 -7.95
CA ALA A 21 -4.25 24.22 -7.49
C ALA A 21 -4.11 23.53 -6.11
N TYR A 22 -5.06 23.75 -5.20
CA TYR A 22 -5.07 23.09 -3.90
C TYR A 22 -5.29 21.57 -4.00
N THR A 23 -6.30 21.15 -4.78
CA THR A 23 -6.57 19.72 -4.98
C THR A 23 -5.41 19.01 -5.67
N TRP A 24 -4.76 19.67 -6.64
CA TRP A 24 -3.50 19.20 -7.23
C TRP A 24 -2.46 18.94 -6.15
N GLN A 25 -2.16 19.95 -5.33
CA GLN A 25 -1.10 19.85 -4.33
C GLN A 25 -1.35 18.71 -3.33
N GLN A 26 -2.62 18.44 -3.00
CA GLN A 26 -2.98 17.36 -2.09
C GLN A 26 -2.71 15.98 -2.68
N VAL A 27 -3.03 15.74 -3.95
CA VAL A 27 -2.88 14.41 -4.55
C VAL A 27 -1.42 14.11 -4.95
N THR A 28 -0.63 15.14 -5.27
CA THR A 28 0.81 14.98 -5.57
C THR A 28 1.72 15.13 -4.35
N HIS A 29 1.16 15.23 -3.14
CA HIS A 29 1.96 15.38 -1.93
C HIS A 29 2.72 14.09 -1.62
N LEU A 30 4.04 14.18 -1.47
CA LEU A 30 4.85 13.06 -1.03
C LEU A 30 4.97 13.06 0.51
N PRO A 31 4.90 11.90 1.16
CA PRO A 31 4.91 11.83 2.61
C PRO A 31 6.26 12.22 3.21
N ASP A 32 6.24 12.69 4.46
CA ASP A 32 7.44 13.19 5.15
C ASP A 32 8.54 12.11 5.28
N TRP A 33 8.16 10.85 5.49
CA TRP A 33 9.12 9.74 5.59
C TRP A 33 9.91 9.51 4.29
N TYR A 34 9.39 9.98 3.15
CA TYR A 34 10.06 9.89 1.85
C TYR A 34 10.91 11.13 1.58
N THR A 35 10.37 12.31 1.86
CA THR A 35 11.03 13.59 1.56
C THR A 35 12.07 14.00 2.60
N ARG A 36 11.99 13.45 3.82
CA ARG A 36 12.92 13.70 4.92
C ARG A 36 13.48 12.37 5.43
N PRO A 37 14.76 12.06 5.16
CA PRO A 37 15.41 10.90 5.75
C PRO A 37 15.32 11.02 7.28
N SER A 38 14.57 10.11 7.91
CA SER A 38 14.37 10.10 9.36
C SER A 38 15.66 9.68 10.06
N THR A 39 15.95 10.30 11.21
CA THR A 39 17.03 9.88 12.12
C THR A 39 16.76 8.44 12.60
N PRO A 40 17.78 7.58 12.79
CA PRO A 40 17.61 6.12 12.87
C PRO A 40 16.69 5.57 13.97
N GLU A 41 16.35 6.38 14.97
CA GLU A 41 15.78 5.90 16.24
C GLU A 41 14.25 5.79 16.24
N THR A 42 13.56 6.32 15.22
CA THR A 42 12.09 6.22 15.10
C THR A 42 11.61 6.05 13.65
N ALA A 43 12.54 5.76 12.74
CA ALA A 43 12.22 5.67 11.33
C ALA A 43 11.27 4.49 11.07
N PRO A 44 10.13 4.70 10.39
CA PRO A 44 9.37 3.58 9.85
C PRO A 44 10.27 2.74 8.94
N SER A 45 10.04 1.42 8.84
CA SER A 45 10.91 0.55 8.04
C SER A 45 10.65 0.79 6.56
N THR A 46 11.29 1.84 6.05
CA THR A 46 11.28 2.23 4.65
C THR A 46 12.21 1.28 3.89
N LEU A 47 11.65 0.49 3.00
CA LEU A 47 12.43 -0.27 2.03
C LEU A 47 12.57 0.59 0.78
N LEU A 48 13.79 0.92 0.39
CA LEU A 48 14.07 1.48 -0.93
C LEU A 48 14.27 0.31 -1.89
N PRO A 49 13.44 0.12 -2.92
CA PRO A 49 13.66 -0.91 -3.93
C PRO A 49 14.97 -0.73 -4.69
N ALA A 50 15.59 0.46 -4.63
CA ALA A 50 16.95 0.70 -5.08
C ALA A 50 18.03 -0.07 -4.29
N GLN A 51 17.68 -0.76 -3.19
CA GLN A 51 18.55 -1.71 -2.48
C GLN A 51 18.23 -3.17 -2.80
N VAL A 52 17.16 -3.43 -3.56
CA VAL A 52 16.77 -4.74 -4.04
C VAL A 52 17.13 -4.79 -5.52
N ASP A 53 18.43 -4.87 -5.79
CA ASP A 53 18.96 -4.85 -7.16
C ASP A 53 18.54 -6.10 -7.97
N GLU A 54 18.09 -7.16 -7.30
CA GLU A 54 17.66 -8.40 -7.95
C GLU A 54 16.33 -8.93 -7.39
N PRO A 55 15.37 -9.32 -8.27
CA PRO A 55 14.18 -10.09 -7.88
C PRO A 55 14.50 -11.34 -7.06
N ALA A 56 15.69 -11.91 -7.27
CA ALA A 56 16.20 -13.07 -6.53
C ALA A 56 16.37 -12.80 -5.02
N GLU A 57 16.59 -11.56 -4.60
CA GLU A 57 16.70 -11.20 -3.19
C GLU A 57 15.33 -11.18 -2.50
N ILE A 58 14.28 -10.75 -3.22
CA ILE A 58 12.88 -10.84 -2.76
C ILE A 58 12.46 -12.31 -2.58
N GLU A 59 12.88 -13.18 -3.50
CA GLU A 59 12.60 -14.62 -3.39
C GLU A 59 13.33 -15.26 -2.21
N ARG A 60 14.58 -14.86 -1.94
CA ARG A 60 15.33 -15.31 -0.75
C ARG A 60 14.69 -14.83 0.54
N LEU A 61 14.29 -13.56 0.61
CA LEU A 61 13.55 -12.99 1.74
C LEU A 61 12.24 -13.73 2.00
N ALA A 62 11.49 -14.04 0.93
CA ALA A 62 10.28 -14.84 1.02
C ALA A 62 10.57 -16.24 1.57
N PHE A 63 11.63 -16.88 1.08
CA PHE A 63 12.02 -18.22 1.48
C PHE A 63 12.44 -18.28 2.96
N ASP A 64 13.30 -17.36 3.40
CA ASP A 64 13.79 -17.29 4.78
C ASP A 64 12.66 -17.03 5.77
N LEU A 65 11.74 -16.13 5.43
CA LEU A 65 10.56 -15.84 6.25
C LEU A 65 9.63 -17.07 6.35
N HIS A 66 9.35 -17.73 5.22
CA HIS A 66 8.56 -18.96 5.23
C HIS A 66 9.22 -20.04 6.10
N GLN A 67 10.54 -20.23 6.00
CA GLN A 67 11.26 -21.20 6.82
C GLN A 67 11.17 -20.89 8.32
N LYS A 68 11.27 -19.61 8.70
CA LYS A 68 11.16 -19.16 10.09
C LYS A 68 9.76 -19.42 10.63
N VAL A 69 8.73 -19.06 9.87
CA VAL A 69 7.32 -19.26 10.25
C VAL A 69 6.99 -20.75 10.34
N ASP A 70 7.41 -21.56 9.37
CA ASP A 70 7.18 -23.02 9.35
C ASP A 70 7.89 -23.74 10.51
N ARG A 71 9.09 -23.31 10.91
CA ARG A 71 9.80 -23.90 12.07
C ARG A 71 9.10 -23.63 13.39
N VAL A 72 8.62 -22.40 13.60
CA VAL A 72 7.98 -22.02 14.87
C VAL A 72 6.57 -22.57 14.96
N LEU A 73 5.83 -22.59 13.84
CA LEU A 73 4.45 -23.07 13.82
C LEU A 73 4.32 -24.57 13.57
N GLY A 74 5.37 -25.23 13.06
CA GLY A 74 5.43 -26.68 12.81
C GLY A 74 5.95 -27.52 13.98
N THR A 75 6.33 -26.90 15.10
CA THR A 75 6.77 -27.63 16.31
C THR A 75 5.58 -27.91 17.23
N THR A 76 5.18 -29.18 17.29
CA THR A 76 4.03 -29.67 18.05
C THR A 76 4.40 -29.93 19.52
N ALA A 77 3.84 -29.14 20.46
CA ALA A 77 3.44 -29.62 21.79
C ALA A 77 2.55 -28.59 22.53
N SER A 78 1.23 -28.74 22.36
CA SER A 78 0.17 -28.34 23.32
C SER A 78 -0.16 -26.87 23.59
N GLN A 79 0.36 -25.90 22.84
CA GLN A 79 -0.14 -24.51 22.91
C GLN A 79 -0.34 -23.96 21.50
N THR A 80 -1.34 -23.11 21.27
CA THR A 80 -1.52 -22.37 20.01
C THR A 80 -0.20 -21.68 19.67
N PRO A 81 0.54 -22.13 18.65
CA PRO A 81 1.87 -21.61 18.40
C PRO A 81 1.77 -20.13 17.98
N GLU A 82 2.57 -19.29 18.62
CA GLU A 82 2.61 -17.84 18.41
C GLU A 82 3.95 -17.46 17.79
N VAL A 83 3.92 -16.72 16.68
CA VAL A 83 5.10 -16.11 16.06
C VAL A 83 5.00 -14.61 16.24
N GLN A 84 5.99 -14.02 16.91
CA GLN A 84 6.15 -12.57 16.92
C GLN A 84 6.99 -12.16 15.72
N LEU A 85 6.39 -11.38 14.81
CA LEU A 85 7.06 -10.73 13.69
C LEU A 85 7.36 -9.28 14.08
N THR A 86 8.59 -8.85 13.84
CA THR A 86 8.98 -7.44 13.91
C THR A 86 8.34 -6.64 12.75
N ALA A 87 8.28 -5.32 12.86
CA ALA A 87 7.83 -4.45 11.77
C ALA A 87 8.63 -4.70 10.47
N GLN A 88 9.94 -4.91 10.55
CA GLN A 88 10.75 -5.18 9.37
C GLN A 88 10.40 -6.52 8.71
N GLU A 89 10.18 -7.57 9.51
CA GLU A 89 9.75 -8.89 9.00
C GLU A 89 8.33 -8.86 8.44
N PHE A 90 7.44 -8.07 9.05
CA PHE A 90 6.11 -7.83 8.51
C PHE A 90 6.18 -7.01 7.21
N ASN A 91 7.12 -6.09 7.07
CA ASN A 91 7.30 -5.33 5.83
C ASN A 91 7.80 -6.23 4.71
N GLN A 92 8.76 -7.10 5.02
CA GLN A 92 9.19 -8.17 4.10
C GLN A 92 7.99 -9.05 3.74
N PHE A 93 7.15 -9.42 4.71
CA PHE A 93 5.94 -10.18 4.46
C PHE A 93 4.98 -9.50 3.46
N VAL A 94 4.71 -8.21 3.64
CA VAL A 94 3.86 -7.44 2.71
C VAL A 94 4.44 -7.45 1.30
N VAL A 95 5.76 -7.27 1.12
CA VAL A 95 6.40 -7.39 -0.22
C VAL A 95 6.18 -8.79 -0.81
N THR A 96 6.35 -9.82 -0.01
CA THR A 96 6.22 -11.23 -0.43
C THR A 96 4.78 -11.68 -0.65
N SER A 97 3.80 -10.83 -0.38
CA SER A 97 2.39 -11.06 -0.69
C SER A 97 1.96 -10.45 -2.03
N LEU A 98 2.78 -9.56 -2.61
CA LEU A 98 2.48 -8.93 -3.90
C LEU A 98 2.40 -10.00 -5.00
N PRO A 99 1.45 -9.92 -5.96
CA PRO A 99 1.37 -10.86 -7.07
C PRO A 99 2.70 -10.98 -7.82
N VAL A 100 3.04 -12.18 -8.30
CA VAL A 100 4.32 -12.45 -9.00
C VAL A 100 4.55 -11.48 -10.17
N GLN A 101 3.48 -11.12 -10.89
CA GLN A 101 3.55 -10.17 -12.01
C GLN A 101 3.82 -8.73 -11.55
N ALA A 102 3.36 -8.35 -10.34
CA ALA A 102 3.71 -7.08 -9.70
C ALA A 102 5.16 -7.05 -9.19
N ARG A 103 5.87 -8.19 -9.21
CA ARG A 103 7.31 -8.29 -8.91
C ARG A 103 8.20 -8.32 -10.15
N SER A 104 7.66 -8.00 -11.33
CA SER A 104 8.51 -7.87 -12.51
C SER A 104 9.57 -6.79 -12.28
N PRO A 105 10.83 -6.98 -12.74
CA PRO A 105 11.92 -6.05 -12.48
C PRO A 105 11.55 -4.61 -12.84
N LYS A 106 10.85 -4.42 -13.96
CA LYS A 106 10.43 -3.09 -14.43
C LYS A 106 9.37 -2.44 -13.54
N VAL A 107 8.41 -3.22 -13.01
CA VAL A 107 7.43 -2.69 -12.04
C VAL A 107 8.13 -2.34 -10.73
N ILE A 108 9.03 -3.20 -10.23
CA ILE A 108 9.78 -2.94 -9.00
C ILE A 108 10.63 -1.68 -9.13
N THR A 109 11.30 -1.44 -10.27
CA THR A 109 12.10 -0.22 -10.48
C THR A 109 11.27 1.06 -10.54
N SER A 110 9.96 0.97 -10.82
CA SER A 110 9.06 2.13 -10.74
C SER A 110 8.69 2.49 -9.31
N ILE A 111 8.88 1.57 -8.35
CA ILE A 111 8.67 1.83 -6.92
C ILE A 111 9.95 2.46 -6.37
N LYS A 112 9.89 3.73 -5.98
CA LYS A 112 11.03 4.47 -5.42
C LYS A 112 11.26 4.18 -3.95
N ALA A 113 10.17 3.94 -3.22
CA ALA A 113 10.22 3.59 -1.82
C ALA A 113 8.93 2.89 -1.40
N MET A 114 9.01 2.10 -0.35
CA MET A 114 7.86 1.51 0.32
C MET A 114 8.00 1.74 1.81
N ASN A 115 6.90 2.03 2.48
CA ASN A 115 6.83 2.18 3.91
C ASN A 115 5.60 1.44 4.43
N THR A 116 5.81 0.72 5.52
CA THR A 116 4.72 0.18 6.31
C THR A 116 4.94 0.56 7.78
N LYS A 117 3.88 1.08 8.39
CA LYS A 117 3.79 1.52 9.77
C LYS A 117 2.61 0.82 10.44
N ILE A 118 2.83 0.33 11.65
CA ILE A 118 1.78 -0.21 12.52
C ILE A 118 1.68 0.75 13.70
N GLU A 119 0.50 1.34 13.91
CA GLU A 119 0.26 2.29 15.01
C GLU A 119 -1.17 2.15 15.50
N ALA A 120 -1.34 2.02 16.82
CA ALA A 120 -2.66 1.89 17.46
C ALA A 120 -3.56 0.79 16.84
N GLY A 121 -2.97 -0.35 16.46
CA GLY A 121 -3.68 -1.46 15.82
C GLY A 121 -4.15 -1.19 14.39
N GLN A 122 -3.70 -0.10 13.77
CA GLN A 122 -3.90 0.20 12.36
C GLN A 122 -2.64 -0.13 11.58
N LEU A 123 -2.83 -0.78 10.44
CA LEU A 123 -1.82 -0.97 9.43
C LEU A 123 -1.89 0.17 8.43
N GLN A 124 -0.77 0.84 8.20
CA GLN A 124 -0.58 1.83 7.14
C GLN A 124 0.54 1.33 6.26
N THR A 125 0.25 0.93 5.03
CA THR A 125 1.26 0.48 4.07
C THR A 125 1.14 1.27 2.79
N GLY A 126 2.25 1.65 2.18
CA GLY A 126 2.21 2.34 0.91
C GLY A 126 3.56 2.45 0.23
N ILE A 127 3.48 2.83 -1.03
CA ILE A 127 4.59 2.93 -1.96
C ILE A 127 4.64 4.33 -2.56
N VAL A 128 5.84 4.81 -2.86
CA VAL A 128 6.05 5.92 -3.78
C VAL A 128 6.38 5.32 -5.13
N VAL A 129 5.53 5.59 -6.12
CA VAL A 129 5.65 5.08 -7.49
C VAL A 129 5.93 6.23 -8.42
N ASP A 130 6.93 6.06 -9.28
CA ASP A 130 7.19 6.91 -10.43
C ASP A 130 6.32 6.46 -11.60
N THR A 131 5.26 7.21 -11.86
CA THR A 131 4.28 6.89 -12.89
C THR A 131 4.84 7.07 -14.31
N SER A 132 5.93 7.82 -14.49
CA SER A 132 6.61 7.94 -15.80
C SER A 132 7.32 6.64 -16.19
N ALA A 133 7.79 5.90 -15.18
CA ALA A 133 8.53 4.66 -15.34
C ALA A 133 7.68 3.40 -15.16
N LEU A 134 6.38 3.54 -14.87
CA LEU A 134 5.48 2.43 -14.57
C LEU A 134 5.07 1.69 -15.86
N PRO A 135 5.50 0.42 -16.06
CA PRO A 135 5.12 -0.35 -17.25
C PRO A 135 3.69 -0.90 -17.10
N LEU A 136 2.70 -0.11 -17.50
CA LEU A 136 1.28 -0.46 -17.37
C LEU A 136 0.93 -1.82 -17.99
N ASP A 137 1.58 -2.20 -19.08
CA ASP A 137 1.42 -3.47 -19.78
C ASP A 137 1.96 -4.69 -19.01
N GLN A 138 2.82 -4.45 -18.00
CA GLN A 138 3.44 -5.50 -17.18
C GLN A 138 2.78 -5.65 -15.81
N LEU A 139 1.78 -4.82 -15.49
CA LEU A 139 0.95 -5.01 -14.31
C LEU A 139 0.01 -6.21 -14.53
N PRO A 140 -0.41 -6.91 -13.45
CA PRO A 140 -1.50 -7.89 -13.56
C PRO A 140 -2.76 -7.22 -14.13
N SER A 141 -3.51 -7.94 -14.97
CA SER A 141 -4.64 -7.39 -15.73
C SER A 141 -5.69 -6.71 -14.86
N GLU A 142 -5.90 -7.20 -13.64
CA GLU A 142 -6.79 -6.60 -12.64
C GLU A 142 -6.38 -5.15 -12.24
N TYR A 143 -5.08 -4.86 -12.23
CA TYR A 143 -4.54 -3.53 -11.88
C TYR A 143 -4.39 -2.63 -13.11
N GLN A 144 -4.21 -3.18 -14.31
CA GLN A 144 -4.04 -2.37 -15.53
C GLN A 144 -5.22 -1.42 -15.77
N ALA A 145 -6.45 -1.93 -15.70
CA ALA A 145 -7.65 -1.14 -15.91
C ALA A 145 -7.81 -0.07 -14.82
N THR A 146 -7.54 -0.43 -13.58
CA THR A 146 -7.61 0.47 -12.41
C THR A 146 -6.61 1.60 -12.52
N VAL A 147 -5.34 1.30 -12.76
CA VAL A 147 -4.28 2.31 -12.88
C VAL A 147 -4.52 3.20 -14.10
N LYS A 148 -4.95 2.62 -15.23
CA LYS A 148 -5.32 3.40 -16.42
C LYS A 148 -6.50 4.33 -16.14
N GLY A 149 -7.56 3.85 -15.49
CA GLY A 149 -8.71 4.67 -15.10
C GLY A 149 -8.32 5.79 -14.15
N LEU A 150 -7.42 5.54 -13.19
CA LEU A 150 -6.88 6.54 -12.28
C LEU A 150 -6.07 7.61 -13.04
N LEU A 151 -5.11 7.22 -13.89
CA LEU A 151 -4.28 8.17 -14.65
C LEU A 151 -5.09 8.97 -15.70
N GLN A 152 -6.19 8.42 -16.19
CA GLN A 152 -7.13 9.12 -17.07
C GLN A 152 -8.02 10.11 -16.30
N SER A 153 -8.51 9.71 -15.12
CA SER A 153 -9.37 10.55 -14.28
C SER A 153 -8.59 11.68 -13.61
N PHE A 154 -7.31 11.45 -13.34
CA PHE A 154 -6.40 12.42 -12.74
C PHE A 154 -5.13 12.54 -13.59
N PRO A 155 -5.18 13.28 -14.73
CA PRO A 155 -4.01 13.47 -15.60
C PRO A 155 -2.81 14.10 -14.88
N VAL A 156 -3.05 14.82 -13.79
CA VAL A 156 -2.01 15.37 -12.91
C VAL A 156 -1.07 14.32 -12.34
N LEU A 157 -1.49 13.05 -12.30
CA LEU A 157 -0.71 11.92 -11.82
C LEU A 157 0.22 11.33 -12.88
N GLN A 158 0.13 11.79 -14.13
CA GLN A 158 1.05 11.35 -15.17
C GLN A 158 2.42 12.01 -14.97
N ASP A 159 3.46 11.23 -15.23
CA ASP A 159 4.85 11.64 -15.16
C ASP A 159 5.31 12.23 -13.81
N LYS A 160 4.89 11.60 -12.71
CA LYS A 160 5.22 12.04 -11.34
C LYS A 160 5.52 10.88 -10.40
N GLU A 161 6.25 11.19 -9.34
CA GLU A 161 6.31 10.36 -8.15
C GLU A 161 5.05 10.58 -7.31
N ILE A 162 4.38 9.50 -6.95
CA ILE A 162 3.09 9.54 -6.26
C ILE A 162 3.09 8.53 -5.14
N TYR A 163 2.69 8.98 -3.97
CA TYR A 163 2.41 8.09 -2.87
C TYR A 163 1.04 7.44 -3.04
N VAL A 164 1.02 6.12 -3.03
CA VAL A 164 -0.20 5.30 -2.99
C VAL A 164 -0.08 4.34 -1.82
N GLY A 165 -1.06 4.35 -0.93
CA GLY A 165 -1.08 3.48 0.24
C GLY A 165 -2.47 3.00 0.58
N VAL A 166 -2.54 2.11 1.56
CA VAL A 166 -3.77 1.69 2.20
C VAL A 166 -3.59 1.80 3.71
N GLU A 167 -4.59 2.38 4.38
CA GLU A 167 -4.70 2.42 5.84
C GLU A 167 -5.92 1.62 6.27
N GLY A 168 -5.79 0.80 7.32
CA GLY A 168 -6.93 0.02 7.81
C GLY A 168 -6.59 -0.86 8.99
N LYS A 169 -7.63 -1.43 9.61
CA LYS A 169 -7.46 -2.43 10.66
C LYS A 169 -7.38 -3.83 10.02
N PRO A 170 -6.23 -4.51 10.13
CA PRO A 170 -6.11 -5.89 9.66
C PRO A 170 -7.01 -6.82 10.48
N GLN A 171 -7.66 -7.76 9.81
CA GLN A 171 -8.56 -8.76 10.39
C GLN A 171 -8.34 -10.11 9.71
N ILE A 172 -8.65 -11.20 10.39
CA ILE A 172 -8.66 -12.53 9.79
C ILE A 172 -10.05 -12.86 9.28
N GLN A 173 -10.17 -13.15 7.98
CA GLN A 173 -11.38 -13.68 7.36
C GLN A 173 -11.03 -14.90 6.54
N GLN A 174 -11.63 -16.05 6.86
CA GLN A 174 -11.39 -17.32 6.16
C GLN A 174 -9.90 -17.74 6.09
N GLY A 175 -9.14 -17.48 7.16
CA GLY A 175 -7.71 -17.78 7.23
C GLY A 175 -6.81 -16.83 6.42
N LYS A 176 -7.38 -15.76 5.86
CA LYS A 176 -6.66 -14.70 5.14
C LYS A 176 -6.62 -13.43 5.98
N VAL A 177 -5.52 -12.70 5.91
CA VAL A 177 -5.47 -11.32 6.42
C VAL A 177 -6.16 -10.43 5.41
N VAL A 178 -7.14 -9.66 5.86
CA VAL A 178 -7.84 -8.67 5.07
C VAL A 178 -7.89 -7.35 5.82
N LEU A 179 -7.91 -6.24 5.09
CA LEU A 179 -8.17 -4.94 5.67
C LEU A 179 -9.69 -4.75 5.77
N GLY A 180 -10.17 -4.40 6.96
CA GLY A 180 -11.60 -4.25 7.23
C GLY A 180 -12.30 -3.25 6.29
N LYS A 181 -13.64 -3.25 6.29
CA LYS A 181 -14.48 -2.37 5.44
C LYS A 181 -14.24 -0.87 5.62
N ASP A 182 -13.60 -0.48 6.72
CA ASP A 182 -13.22 0.90 7.07
C ASP A 182 -11.86 1.30 6.50
N ALA A 183 -11.18 0.40 5.80
CA ALA A 183 -9.92 0.70 5.14
C ALA A 183 -10.08 1.74 4.03
N ARG A 184 -9.02 2.51 3.84
CA ARG A 184 -8.98 3.66 2.95
C ARG A 184 -7.76 3.57 2.06
N LEU A 185 -7.95 3.88 0.79
CA LEU A 185 -6.84 4.13 -0.11
C LEU A 185 -6.34 5.55 0.13
N VAL A 186 -5.03 5.71 0.22
CA VAL A 186 -4.36 6.99 0.37
C VAL A 186 -3.64 7.31 -0.93
N VAL A 187 -3.91 8.47 -1.53
CA VAL A 187 -3.16 8.98 -2.69
C VAL A 187 -2.68 10.38 -2.36
N GLY A 188 -1.36 10.54 -2.26
CA GLY A 188 -0.76 11.73 -1.67
C GLY A 188 -1.26 11.96 -0.23
N ASN A 189 -1.94 13.07 0.00
CA ASN A 189 -2.58 13.41 1.28
C ASN A 189 -4.09 13.12 1.33
N VAL A 190 -4.67 12.61 0.24
CA VAL A 190 -6.10 12.37 0.14
C VAL A 190 -6.42 10.93 0.53
N ARG A 191 -7.43 10.76 1.39
CA ARG A 191 -7.94 9.46 1.83
C ARG A 191 -9.28 9.22 1.17
N PHE A 192 -9.38 8.11 0.44
CA PHE A 192 -10.61 7.69 -0.23
C PHE A 192 -11.15 6.44 0.46
N SER A 193 -12.45 6.44 0.75
CA SER A 193 -13.11 5.19 1.07
C SER A 193 -13.22 4.33 -0.18
N TYR A 194 -13.29 3.01 -0.02
CA TYR A 194 -13.57 2.11 -1.14
C TYR A 194 -14.88 2.43 -1.88
N ALA A 195 -15.88 2.95 -1.15
CA ALA A 195 -17.13 3.40 -1.76
C ALA A 195 -16.90 4.58 -2.72
N ASP A 196 -16.09 5.56 -2.32
CA ASP A 196 -15.78 6.73 -3.15
C ASP A 196 -15.02 6.36 -4.43
N LEU A 197 -14.15 5.35 -4.36
CA LEU A 197 -13.34 4.91 -5.49
C LEU A 197 -14.14 4.14 -6.53
N ARG A 198 -15.10 3.34 -6.09
CA ARG A 198 -15.99 2.60 -7.00
C ARG A 198 -16.65 3.54 -8.00
N ASP A 199 -17.15 4.66 -7.50
CA ASP A 199 -17.90 5.62 -8.29
C ASP A 199 -16.99 6.53 -9.14
N ARG A 200 -15.74 6.78 -8.69
CA ARG A 200 -14.83 7.75 -9.32
C ARG A 200 -13.85 7.15 -10.31
N ILE A 201 -13.33 5.96 -10.06
CA ILE A 201 -12.27 5.33 -10.87
C ILE A 201 -12.69 3.98 -11.44
N ASN A 202 -13.98 3.64 -11.34
CA ASN A 202 -14.55 2.36 -11.80
C ASN A 202 -13.78 1.15 -11.25
N LEU A 203 -13.45 1.23 -9.96
CA LEU A 203 -12.69 0.18 -9.26
C LEU A 203 -13.54 -1.11 -9.24
N PRO A 204 -13.03 -2.23 -9.78
CA PRO A 204 -13.81 -3.45 -9.84
C PRO A 204 -14.04 -4.02 -8.42
N SER A 205 -15.22 -4.61 -8.21
CA SER A 205 -15.70 -5.02 -6.89
C SER A 205 -14.83 -6.09 -6.23
N ASP A 206 -14.15 -6.91 -7.02
CA ASP A 206 -13.23 -7.95 -6.57
C ASP A 206 -12.02 -7.38 -5.81
N LEU A 207 -11.51 -6.21 -6.21
CA LEU A 207 -10.45 -5.48 -5.51
C LEU A 207 -10.94 -4.85 -4.19
N LEU A 208 -12.26 -4.63 -4.05
CA LEU A 208 -12.89 -4.12 -2.82
C LEU A 208 -13.16 -5.21 -1.80
N ASP A 209 -13.42 -6.42 -2.27
CA ASP A 209 -13.76 -7.57 -1.44
C ASP A 209 -12.52 -8.31 -0.93
N ASN A 210 -11.35 -8.11 -1.56
CA ASN A 210 -10.06 -8.66 -1.11
C ASN A 210 -8.93 -7.61 -1.13
N PRO A 211 -9.04 -6.51 -0.37
CA PRO A 211 -7.99 -5.50 -0.31
C PRO A 211 -6.81 -6.08 0.45
N VAL A 212 -5.80 -6.54 -0.29
CA VAL A 212 -4.56 -7.14 0.23
C VAL A 212 -4.80 -8.47 0.95
N ASN A 213 -4.83 -9.56 0.18
CA ASN A 213 -4.84 -10.91 0.72
C ASN A 213 -3.42 -11.36 1.06
N LEU A 214 -3.03 -11.23 2.32
CA LEU A 214 -1.75 -11.78 2.79
C LEU A 214 -1.90 -13.28 3.10
N GLN A 215 -1.50 -14.14 2.16
CA GLN A 215 -1.41 -15.59 2.41
C GLN A 215 -0.09 -15.93 3.10
N LEU A 216 -0.15 -16.32 4.39
CA LEU A 216 0.99 -16.92 5.10
C LEU A 216 1.17 -18.39 4.67
N GLY A 217 1.73 -18.61 3.49
CA GLY A 217 2.02 -19.95 2.97
C GLY A 217 0.77 -20.88 2.99
N GLN A 218 0.97 -22.13 3.41
CA GLN A 218 -0.13 -23.10 3.57
C GLN A 218 -0.76 -23.08 4.98
N LEU A 219 -0.44 -22.08 5.80
CA LEU A 219 -0.75 -22.08 7.23
C LEU A 219 -2.13 -21.50 7.49
N GLN A 220 -2.87 -22.13 8.43
CA GLN A 220 -4.15 -21.61 8.89
C GLN A 220 -3.94 -20.63 10.04
N ILE A 221 -3.97 -19.34 9.71
CA ILE A 221 -3.90 -18.26 10.71
C ILE A 221 -5.26 -18.19 11.42
N LYS A 222 -5.23 -18.23 12.75
CA LYS A 222 -6.43 -18.05 13.58
C LYS A 222 -6.60 -16.63 14.05
N ASP A 223 -5.50 -15.96 14.37
CA ASP A 223 -5.54 -14.63 14.96
C ASP A 223 -4.27 -13.83 14.63
N LEU A 224 -4.44 -12.51 14.58
CA LEU A 224 -3.35 -11.54 14.46
C LEU A 224 -3.55 -10.45 15.50
N ASN A 225 -2.56 -10.28 16.37
CA ASN A 225 -2.54 -9.18 17.32
C ASN A 225 -1.42 -8.21 16.97
N PHE A 226 -1.79 -6.98 16.64
CA PHE A 226 -0.86 -5.90 16.32
C PHE A 226 -0.63 -5.09 17.61
N GLN A 227 0.55 -5.25 18.21
CA GLN A 227 0.96 -4.52 19.41
C GLN A 227 2.23 -3.73 19.10
N ASP A 228 2.11 -2.41 19.20
CA ASP A 228 3.18 -1.45 18.90
C ASP A 228 3.78 -1.69 17.50
N GLN A 229 5.07 -2.02 17.42
CA GLN A 229 5.81 -2.31 16.18
C GLN A 229 5.91 -3.81 15.88
N THR A 230 5.10 -4.64 16.53
CA THR A 230 5.14 -6.11 16.37
C THR A 230 3.78 -6.69 16.02
N VAL A 231 3.81 -7.80 15.29
CA VAL A 231 2.63 -8.58 14.92
C VAL A 231 2.76 -9.97 15.52
N ILE A 232 1.84 -10.32 16.39
CA ILE A 232 1.74 -11.67 16.96
C ILE A 232 0.78 -12.47 16.07
N VAL A 233 1.33 -13.44 15.36
CA VAL A 233 0.59 -14.37 14.50
C VAL A 233 0.30 -15.63 15.29
N LYS A 234 -0.98 -15.98 15.46
CA LYS A 234 -1.40 -17.24 16.07
C LYS A 234 -1.89 -18.21 15.01
N GLY A 235 -1.26 -19.36 14.92
CA GLY A 235 -1.57 -20.38 13.92
C GLY A 235 -2.09 -21.68 14.53
N GLN A 236 -2.43 -22.64 13.65
CA GLN A 236 -2.45 -24.05 14.00
C GLN A 236 -1.61 -24.84 12.99
N ALA A 237 -0.83 -25.79 13.48
CA ALA A 237 -0.21 -26.80 12.62
C ALA A 237 -1.33 -27.62 11.94
N ARG A 238 -1.05 -28.07 10.70
CA ARG A 238 -1.92 -29.01 9.98
C ARG A 238 -1.81 -30.41 10.57
#